data_AF-A0A1Q3PQG1-F1
#
_entry.id   AF-A0A1Q3PQG1-F1
#
_cell.length_a   1.000
_cell.length_b   1.000
_cell.length_c   1.000
_cell.angle_alpha   90.00
_cell.angle_beta   90.00
_cell.angle_gamma   90.00
#
_symmetry.space_group_name_H-M   'P 1'
#
loop_
_entity.id
_entity.type
_entity.pdbx_description
1 polymer ?
#
loop_
_entity_poly.entity_id
_entity_poly.type
_entity_poly.pdbx_seq_one_letter_code
_entity_poly.pdbx_strand_id
1 'polypeptide(L)'
;METKIEVRMLFETLLSSPGMAEVVKLDLKISRQTALLLATAVQAGLAGAKSESSLLSFADASLASELAAVLETILEKAGLTQTSKKLSALH
;
A
#
# COMPACT_ATOMS: atom_id res chain seq x y z
N MET A 1 11.64 25.90 0.43
CA MET A 1 10.56 25.39 -0.44
C MET A 1 11.09 24.49 -1.57
N GLU A 2 12.40 24.25 -1.67
CA GLU A 2 13.01 23.51 -2.79
C GLU A 2 13.02 21.97 -2.63
N THR A 3 12.95 21.43 -1.41
CA THR A 3 13.10 19.98 -1.16
C THR A 3 11.92 19.10 -1.58
N LYS A 4 10.66 19.57 -1.49
CA LYS A 4 9.48 18.74 -1.84
C LYS A 4 9.41 18.44 -3.34
N ILE A 5 9.84 19.38 -4.19
CA ILE A 5 9.81 19.23 -5.65
C ILE A 5 10.93 18.28 -6.11
N GLU A 6 12.13 18.40 -5.54
CA GLU A 6 13.25 17.50 -5.84
C GLU A 6 12.95 16.06 -5.44
N VAL A 7 12.38 15.84 -4.25
CA VAL A 7 11.98 14.50 -3.79
C VAL A 7 10.91 13.90 -4.69
N ARG A 8 9.95 14.70 -5.16
CA ARG A 8 8.93 14.26 -6.12
C ARG A 8 9.54 13.83 -7.44
N MET A 9 10.41 14.65 -8.03
CA MET A 9 11.07 14.33 -9.31
C MET A 9 11.93 13.08 -9.19
N LEU A 10 12.66 12.91 -8.09
CA LEU A 10 13.42 11.69 -7.80
C LEU A 10 12.51 10.46 -7.75
N PHE A 11 11.36 10.56 -7.08
CA PHE A 11 10.40 9.47 -6.97
C PHE A 11 9.77 9.10 -8.31
N GLU A 12 9.31 10.09 -9.07
CA GLU A 12 8.77 9.90 -10.42
C GLU A 12 9.81 9.26 -11.35
N THR A 13 11.06 9.72 -11.29
CA THR A 13 12.17 9.15 -12.09
C THR A 13 12.45 7.69 -11.69
N LEU A 14 12.46 7.38 -10.39
CA LEU A 14 12.65 6.01 -9.91
C LEU A 14 11.52 5.09 -10.35
N LEU A 15 10.26 5.52 -10.23
CA LEU A 15 9.10 4.75 -10.67
C LEU A 15 9.05 4.58 -12.20
N SER A 16 9.67 5.50 -12.95
CA SER A 16 9.80 5.44 -14.41
C SER A 16 10.97 4.56 -14.88
N SER A 17 11.75 3.99 -13.96
CA SER A 17 12.90 3.16 -14.32
C SER A 17 12.44 1.84 -14.98
N PRO A 18 13.17 1.36 -16.01
CA PRO A 18 12.89 0.06 -16.62
C PRO A 18 12.90 -1.04 -15.56
N GLY A 19 11.88 -1.89 -15.55
CA GLY A 19 11.73 -2.97 -14.57
C GLY A 19 10.75 -2.67 -13.44
N MET A 20 10.37 -1.42 -13.18
CA MET A 20 9.40 -1.09 -12.12
C MET A 20 7.97 -1.55 -12.40
N ALA A 21 7.64 -1.84 -13.66
CA ALA A 21 6.37 -2.42 -14.07
C ALA A 21 6.41 -3.96 -14.14
N GLU A 22 7.51 -4.59 -13.76
CA GLU A 22 7.62 -6.06 -13.79
C GLU A 22 6.82 -6.70 -12.65
N VAL A 23 6.10 -7.76 -12.99
CA VAL A 23 5.34 -8.53 -12.00
C VAL A 23 6.28 -9.44 -11.22
N VAL A 24 6.34 -9.24 -9.91
CA VAL A 24 7.14 -10.07 -9.00
C VAL A 24 6.26 -11.04 -8.22
N LYS A 25 6.76 -12.26 -7.99
CA LYS A 25 6.10 -13.25 -7.13
C LYS A 25 6.44 -12.97 -5.67
N LEU A 26 5.42 -12.73 -4.85
CA LEU A 26 5.57 -12.51 -3.41
C LEU A 26 5.20 -13.80 -2.65
N ASP A 27 6.18 -14.45 -2.01
CA ASP A 27 5.94 -15.55 -1.06
C ASP A 27 6.09 -15.04 0.37
N LEU A 28 5.03 -15.16 1.17
CA LEU A 28 4.99 -14.62 2.53
C LEU A 28 4.51 -15.67 3.54
N LYS A 29 5.27 -15.84 4.63
CA LYS A 29 4.88 -16.62 5.81
C LYS A 29 4.85 -15.72 7.03
N ILE A 30 3.66 -15.26 7.38
CA ILE A 30 3.45 -14.36 8.53
C ILE A 30 2.30 -14.86 9.39
N SER A 31 2.26 -14.41 10.65
CA SER A 31 1.15 -14.72 11.55
C SER A 31 -0.13 -13.98 11.12
N ARG A 32 -1.30 -14.49 11.54
CA ARG A 32 -2.59 -13.82 11.32
C ARG A 32 -2.61 -12.40 11.90
N GLN A 33 -1.99 -12.20 13.06
CA GLN A 33 -1.89 -10.87 13.68
C GLN A 33 -1.07 -9.91 12.82
N THR A 34 0.07 -10.37 12.30
CA THR A 34 0.91 -9.57 11.40
C THR A 34 0.19 -9.24 10.09
N ALA A 35 -0.54 -10.20 9.51
CA ALA A 35 -1.31 -10.00 8.28
C ALA A 35 -2.40 -8.93 8.46
N LEU A 36 -3.10 -8.97 9.60
CA LEU A 36 -4.13 -7.99 9.93
C LEU A 36 -3.53 -6.59 10.14
N LEU A 37 -2.46 -6.49 10.94
CA LEU A 37 -1.79 -5.21 11.21
C LEU A 37 -1.23 -4.58 9.93
N LEU A 38 -0.61 -5.39 9.06
CA LEU A 38 -0.10 -4.95 7.77
C LEU A 38 -1.22 -4.36 6.90
N ALA A 39 -2.33 -5.09 6.77
CA ALA A 39 -3.47 -4.62 5.98
C ALA A 39 -4.04 -3.30 6.54
N THR A 40 -4.23 -3.20 7.85
CA THR A 40 -4.74 -1.97 8.47
C THR A 40 -3.77 -0.79 8.34
N ALA A 41 -2.46 -1.02 8.50
CA ALA A 41 -1.46 0.04 8.42
C ALA A 41 -1.35 0.60 6.99
N VAL A 42 -1.35 -0.28 5.99
CA VAL A 42 -1.28 0.14 4.58
C VAL A 42 -2.59 0.81 4.13
N GLN A 43 -3.75 0.32 4.57
CA GLN A 43 -5.04 0.98 4.32
C GLN A 43 -5.09 2.40 4.93
N ALA A 44 -4.64 2.56 6.18
CA ALA A 44 -4.54 3.86 6.82
C ALA A 44 -3.54 4.78 6.09
N GLY A 45 -2.41 4.24 5.64
CA GLY A 45 -1.43 4.97 4.83
C GLY A 45 -1.99 5.43 3.49
N LEU A 46 -2.75 4.59 2.78
CA LEU A 46 -3.43 4.92 1.53
C LEU A 46 -4.52 5.99 1.75
N ALA A 47 -5.27 5.92 2.84
CA ALA A 47 -6.26 6.94 3.20
C ALA A 47 -5.61 8.29 3.56
N GLY A 48 -4.49 8.25 4.29
CA GLY A 48 -3.71 9.42 4.71
C GLY A 48 -2.86 10.05 3.61
N ALA A 49 -2.53 9.31 2.54
CA ALA A 49 -1.77 9.81 1.39
C ALA A 49 -2.42 11.00 0.67
N LYS A 50 -3.71 11.27 0.94
CA LYS A 50 -4.43 12.45 0.44
C LYS A 50 -4.06 13.76 1.15
N SER A 51 -3.41 13.72 2.33
CA SER A 51 -3.28 14.91 3.19
C SER A 51 -1.88 15.49 3.33
N GLU A 52 -0.79 14.73 3.23
CA GLU A 52 0.57 15.26 3.41
C GLU A 52 1.65 14.39 2.73
N SER A 53 2.82 15.01 2.54
CA SER A 53 4.07 14.55 1.89
C SER A 53 4.57 13.14 2.27
N SER A 54 3.79 12.13 1.92
CA SER A 54 4.18 10.73 1.96
C SER A 54 4.49 10.27 0.55
N LEU A 55 5.43 9.34 0.38
CA LEU A 55 5.80 8.80 -0.93
C LEU A 55 4.59 8.19 -1.67
N LEU A 56 3.57 7.78 -0.91
CA LEU A 56 2.28 7.32 -1.41
C LEU A 56 1.47 8.40 -2.14
N SER A 57 1.71 9.70 -1.90
CA SER A 57 1.04 10.78 -2.64
C SER A 57 1.55 10.92 -4.08
N PHE A 58 2.70 10.32 -4.39
CA PHE A 58 3.26 10.26 -5.74
C PHE A 58 2.90 8.97 -6.48
N ALA A 59 2.25 8.01 -5.79
CA ALA A 59 1.78 6.79 -6.42
C ALA A 59 0.48 7.08 -7.19
N ASP A 60 0.41 6.63 -8.43
CA ASP A 60 -0.79 6.75 -9.24
C ASP A 60 -1.95 5.91 -8.66
N ALA A 61 -3.18 6.27 -9.04
CA ALA A 61 -4.38 5.55 -8.61
C ALA A 61 -4.34 4.04 -8.96
N SER A 62 -3.62 3.66 -10.02
CA SER A 62 -3.39 2.26 -10.40
C SER A 62 -2.60 1.50 -9.33
N LEU A 63 -1.47 2.07 -8.87
CA LEU A 63 -0.62 1.47 -7.85
C LEU A 63 -1.36 1.35 -6.51
N ALA A 64 -2.17 2.35 -6.16
CA ALA A 64 -3.01 2.30 -4.98
C ALA A 64 -4.06 1.16 -5.06
N SER A 65 -4.64 0.95 -6.25
CA SER A 65 -5.59 -0.14 -6.49
C SER A 65 -4.92 -1.51 -6.46
N GLU A 66 -3.74 -1.65 -7.06
CA GLU A 66 -2.94 -2.88 -7.01
C GLU A 66 -2.55 -3.23 -5.57
N LEU A 67 -2.09 -2.25 -4.80
CA LEU A 67 -1.76 -2.44 -3.40
C LEU A 67 -2.98 -2.87 -2.59
N ALA A 68 -4.15 -2.28 -2.83
CA ALA A 68 -5.40 -2.71 -2.19
C ALA A 68 -5.75 -4.17 -2.51
N ALA A 69 -5.59 -4.60 -3.77
CA ALA A 69 -5.82 -5.99 -4.18
C ALA A 69 -4.85 -6.99 -3.52
N VAL A 70 -3.58 -6.58 -3.33
CA VAL A 70 -2.60 -7.39 -2.58
C VAL A 70 -3.03 -7.56 -1.12
N LEU A 71 -3.52 -6.49 -0.48
CA LEU A 71 -4.01 -6.58 0.90
C LEU A 71 -5.23 -7.49 1.03
N GLU A 72 -6.18 -7.42 0.10
CA GLU A 72 -7.32 -8.34 0.06
C GLU A 72 -6.86 -9.80 -0.06
N THR A 73 -5.89 -10.06 -0.93
CA THR A 73 -5.30 -11.40 -1.10
C THR A 73 -4.63 -11.90 0.18
N ILE A 74 -3.91 -11.02 0.90
CA ILE A 74 -3.27 -11.37 2.18
C ILE A 74 -4.33 -11.70 3.24
N LEU A 75 -5.38 -10.89 3.34
CA LEU A 75 -6.47 -11.10 4.28
C LEU A 75 -7.26 -12.38 3.97
N GLU A 76 -7.50 -12.66 2.69
CA GLU A 76 -8.17 -13.87 2.22
C GLU A 76 -7.36 -15.11 2.56
N LYS A 77 -6.06 -15.13 2.21
CA LYS A 77 -5.15 -16.24 2.56
C LYS A 77 -5.02 -16.46 4.07
N ALA A 78 -5.11 -15.38 4.86
CA ALA A 78 -5.10 -15.46 6.31
C ALA A 78 -6.45 -15.86 6.94
N GLY A 79 -7.54 -15.87 6.16
CA GLY A 79 -8.90 -16.08 6.65
C GLY A 79 -9.43 -14.94 7.51
N LEU A 80 -8.93 -13.71 7.30
CA LEU A 80 -9.20 -12.54 8.14
C LEU A 80 -10.07 -11.49 7.47
N THR A 81 -10.54 -11.71 6.24
CA THR A 81 -11.35 -10.76 5.47
C THR A 81 -12.57 -10.25 6.24
N GLN A 82 -13.30 -11.14 6.90
CA GLN A 82 -14.48 -10.76 7.70
C GLN A 82 -14.08 -9.97 8.95
N THR A 83 -13.00 -10.37 9.63
CA THR A 83 -12.49 -9.70 10.84
C THR A 83 -12.01 -8.29 10.54
N SER A 84 -11.25 -8.13 9.45
CA SER A 84 -10.81 -6.82 8.96
C SER A 84 -12.01 -5.91 8.66
N LYS A 85 -13.02 -6.39 7.92
CA LYS A 85 -14.24 -5.61 7.62
C LYS A 85 -14.97 -5.16 8.89
N LYS A 86 -15.09 -6.04 9.88
CA LYS A 86 -15.72 -5.70 11.19
C LYS A 86 -14.92 -4.64 11.94
N LEU A 87 -13.58 -4.73 11.94
CA LEU A 87 -12.73 -3.71 12.54
C LEU A 87 -12.85 -2.36 11.82
N SER A 88 -12.83 -2.35 10.49
CA SER A 88 -12.99 -1.12 9.70
C SER A 88 -14.35 -0.46 9.90
N ALA A 89 -15.40 -1.24 10.20
CA ALA A 89 -16.73 -0.72 10.50
C ALA A 89 -16.87 -0.19 11.95
N LEU A 90 -15.92 -0.52 12.84
CA LEU A 90 -15.88 -0.03 14.22
C LEU A 90 -15.19 1.33 14.34
N HIS A 91 -14.57 1.81 13.27
CA HIS A 91 -13.60 2.91 13.27
C HIS A 91 -14.08 4.11 12.45
#